data_AF-A0A9W8MKE2-F1
#
_entry.id   AF-A0A9W8MKE2-F1
#
_cell.length_a   1.000
_cell.length_b   1.000
_cell.length_c   1.000
_cell.angle_alpha   90.00
_cell.angle_beta   90.00
_cell.angle_gamma   90.00
#
_symmetry.space_group_name_H-M   'P 1'
#
loop_
_entity.id
_entity.type
_entity.pdbx_description
1 polymer ?
#
loop_
_entity_poly.entity_id
_entity_poly.type
_entity_poly.pdbx_seq_one_letter_code
_entity_poly.pdbx_strand_id
1 'polypeptide(L)'
;MGSTNGGVMTYIEAMGRADLGEMGFTRHLMGLPQGQPGNVTIRVDEKSPSFFFVRKNQLYQYVNDTTIYPVNVHNVTIDRVPPLQLVLGKKPDGLPGGTWRFSGSMLYYDFPGRNDDLMRTNNNPEYLKYFRSQGLFYTCAFPNGGSGVFMFYYLQDMGVDCFPFTLHSFMHEKKAKKQQ
;
A
#
# COMPACT_ATOMS: atom_id res chain seq x y z
N MET A 1 2.45 25.86 20.95
CA MET A 1 2.84 25.65 19.54
C MET A 1 3.92 24.58 19.51
N GLY A 2 3.55 23.32 19.24
CA GLY A 2 4.48 22.19 19.16
C GLY A 2 4.51 21.68 17.73
N SER A 3 5.65 21.83 17.05
CA SER A 3 5.90 21.30 15.72
C SER A 3 6.02 19.78 15.81
N THR A 4 4.98 19.04 15.43
CA THR A 4 5.05 17.60 15.25
C THR A 4 5.63 17.29 13.88
N ASN A 5 6.94 17.07 13.81
CA ASN A 5 7.65 16.44 12.68
C ASN A 5 7.28 14.95 12.50
N GLY A 6 6.03 14.57 12.80
CA GLY A 6 5.46 13.24 12.59
C GLY A 6 4.43 13.35 11.47
N GLY A 7 4.52 12.47 10.47
CA GLY A 7 3.55 12.43 9.38
C GLY A 7 2.12 12.28 9.91
N VAL A 8 1.14 12.79 9.16
CA VAL A 8 -0.28 12.70 9.52
C VAL A 8 -0.70 11.24 9.56
N MET A 9 -1.24 10.80 10.71
CA MET A 9 -1.86 9.49 10.85
C MET A 9 -3.25 9.48 10.23
N THR A 10 -3.54 8.45 9.45
CA THR A 10 -4.75 8.37 8.64
C THR A 10 -5.17 6.92 8.41
N TYR A 11 -6.43 6.71 8.08
CA TYR A 11 -6.88 5.44 7.52
C TYR A 11 -6.52 5.40 6.03
N ILE A 12 -6.30 4.20 5.52
CA ILE A 12 -6.07 4.00 4.09
C ILE A 12 -7.19 3.14 3.53
N GLU A 13 -7.89 3.68 2.53
CA GLU A 13 -9.01 3.08 1.84
C GLU A 13 -8.61 2.61 0.44
N ALA A 14 -9.13 1.45 0.03
CA ALA A 14 -8.96 0.89 -1.30
C ALA A 14 -10.10 1.33 -2.23
N MET A 15 -9.74 2.05 -3.29
CA MET A 15 -10.63 2.53 -4.34
C MET A 15 -10.34 1.79 -5.65
N GLY A 16 -11.35 1.46 -6.44
CA GLY A 16 -11.15 0.63 -7.63
C GLY A 16 -12.34 -0.26 -7.91
N ARG A 17 -12.20 -1.11 -8.93
CA ARG A 17 -13.31 -1.84 -9.52
C ARG A 17 -14.06 -2.67 -8.46
N ALA A 18 -15.38 -2.59 -8.55
CA ALA A 18 -16.36 -3.16 -7.64
C ALA A 18 -16.94 -4.46 -8.22
N ASP A 19 -16.06 -5.35 -8.64
CA ASP A 19 -16.43 -6.68 -9.10
C ASP A 19 -16.96 -7.44 -7.88
N LEU A 20 -18.25 -7.79 -7.92
CA LEU A 20 -18.98 -8.68 -6.99
C LEU A 20 -19.60 -8.02 -5.76
N GLY A 21 -20.72 -7.31 -5.96
CA GLY A 21 -21.80 -7.22 -4.96
C GLY A 21 -21.66 -6.19 -3.83
N GLU A 22 -20.60 -5.40 -3.81
CA GLU A 22 -20.22 -4.56 -2.66
C GLU A 22 -20.33 -3.04 -2.90
N MET A 23 -21.34 -2.58 -3.65
CA MET A 23 -21.60 -1.14 -3.77
C MET A 23 -22.02 -0.56 -2.41
N GLY A 24 -21.19 0.34 -1.86
CA GLY A 24 -21.47 1.07 -0.62
C GLY A 24 -20.62 0.68 0.59
N PHE A 25 -19.75 -0.32 0.45
CA PHE A 25 -18.87 -0.75 1.54
C PHE A 25 -17.51 -0.07 1.52
N THR A 26 -16.99 0.25 2.71
CA THR A 26 -15.67 0.85 2.86
C THR A 26 -14.61 -0.24 2.95
N ARG A 27 -13.52 -0.11 2.19
CA ARG A 27 -12.47 -1.13 2.12
C ARG A 27 -11.19 -0.56 2.68
N HIS A 28 -10.73 -1.07 3.81
CA HIS A 28 -9.56 -0.55 4.52
C HIS A 28 -8.34 -1.43 4.34
N LEU A 29 -7.17 -0.81 4.17
CA LEU A 29 -5.88 -1.48 4.29
C LEU A 29 -5.68 -1.90 5.74
N MET A 30 -5.35 -3.17 5.96
CA MET A 30 -5.25 -3.75 7.30
C MET A 30 -4.04 -4.68 7.42
N GLY A 31 -3.44 -4.68 8.61
CA GLY A 31 -2.51 -5.72 9.02
C GLY A 31 -3.23 -6.96 9.54
N LEU A 32 -2.46 -7.91 10.08
CA LEU A 32 -3.03 -9.04 10.80
C LEU A 32 -3.75 -8.57 12.08
N PRO A 33 -4.75 -9.34 12.56
CA PRO A 33 -5.38 -9.08 13.84
C PRO A 33 -4.36 -8.96 14.97
N GLN A 34 -4.69 -8.17 15.98
CA GLN A 34 -3.85 -7.92 17.16
C GLN A 34 -2.52 -7.19 16.85
N GLY A 35 -2.39 -6.59 15.67
CA GLY A 35 -1.19 -5.84 15.31
C GLY A 35 0.04 -6.75 15.24
N GLN A 36 -0.10 -7.97 14.72
CA GLN A 36 1.06 -8.83 14.49
C GLN A 36 1.68 -8.52 13.10
N PRO A 37 3.01 -8.62 12.95
CA PRO A 37 3.66 -8.60 11.65
C PRO A 37 3.12 -9.70 10.74
N GLY A 38 3.00 -9.43 9.45
CA GLY A 38 2.49 -10.37 8.46
C GLY A 38 1.87 -9.69 7.25
N ASN A 39 1.17 -10.47 6.44
CA ASN A 39 0.62 -9.99 5.17
C ASN A 39 -0.37 -8.85 5.37
N VAL A 40 -0.20 -7.80 4.58
CA VAL A 40 -1.18 -6.71 4.50
C VAL A 40 -2.33 -7.15 3.59
N THR A 41 -3.55 -6.85 3.99
CA THR A 41 -4.78 -7.26 3.31
C THR A 41 -5.76 -6.09 3.20
N ILE A 42 -6.82 -6.26 2.42
CA ILE A 42 -7.96 -5.34 2.34
C ILE A 42 -9.13 -5.96 3.10
N ARG A 43 -9.73 -5.21 4.01
CA ARG A 43 -10.94 -5.63 4.75
C ARG A 43 -12.11 -4.73 4.43
N VAL A 44 -13.26 -5.36 4.21
CA VAL A 44 -14.53 -4.70 3.95
C VAL A 44 -15.21 -4.39 5.28
N ASP A 45 -15.71 -3.16 5.45
CA ASP A 45 -16.50 -2.69 6.58
C ASP A 45 -15.89 -2.93 7.97
N GLU A 46 -14.56 -2.83 8.02
CA GLU A 46 -13.83 -2.93 9.28
C GLU A 46 -14.22 -1.77 10.21
N LYS A 47 -14.79 -2.10 11.38
CA LYS A 47 -15.29 -1.11 12.34
C LYS A 47 -14.16 -0.34 13.02
N SER A 48 -12.98 -0.94 13.08
CA SER A 48 -11.78 -0.36 13.69
C SER A 48 -10.60 -0.43 12.72
N PRO A 49 -10.58 0.44 11.68
CA PRO A 49 -9.50 0.45 10.71
C PRO A 49 -8.15 0.79 11.35
N SER A 50 -7.07 0.28 10.76
CA SER A 50 -5.71 0.57 11.20
C SER A 50 -5.28 1.97 10.76
N PHE A 51 -4.53 2.65 11.63
CA PHE A 51 -3.90 3.92 11.29
C PHE A 51 -2.56 3.67 10.61
N PHE A 52 -2.27 4.49 9.61
CA PHE A 52 -1.01 4.49 8.89
C PHE A 52 -0.46 5.91 8.76
N PHE A 53 0.85 6.02 8.57
CA PHE A 53 1.51 7.28 8.27
C PHE A 53 2.80 7.03 7.50
N VAL A 54 3.21 8.01 6.70
CA VAL A 54 4.52 7.99 6.03
C VAL A 54 5.49 8.85 6.82
N ARG A 55 6.67 8.30 7.13
CA ARG A 55 7.77 9.03 7.78
C ARG A 55 9.10 8.59 7.18
N LYS A 56 9.93 9.55 6.76
CA LYS A 56 11.24 9.29 6.11
C LYS A 56 11.13 8.26 4.99
N ASN A 57 10.21 8.48 4.04
CA ASN A 57 9.98 7.63 2.87
C ASN A 57 9.52 6.20 3.17
N GLN A 58 9.08 5.92 4.39
CA GLN A 58 8.60 4.61 4.80
C GLN A 58 7.16 4.72 5.32
N LEU A 59 6.29 3.81 4.87
CA LEU A 59 4.94 3.66 5.40
C LEU A 59 4.99 2.80 6.66
N TYR A 60 4.28 3.24 7.70
CA TYR A 60 4.13 2.52 8.96
C TYR A 60 2.66 2.34 9.28
N GLN A 61 2.32 1.19 9.85
CA GLN A 61 1.09 0.98 10.61
C GLN A 61 1.34 1.35 12.07
N TYR A 62 0.45 2.14 12.63
CA TYR A 62 0.40 2.41 14.05
C TYR A 62 -0.43 1.32 14.75
N VAL A 63 0.16 0.66 15.75
CA VAL A 63 -0.52 -0.39 16.52
C VAL A 63 -0.91 0.14 17.90
N ASN A 64 0.02 0.79 18.59
CA ASN A 64 -0.18 1.40 19.91
C ASN A 64 0.96 2.38 20.21
N ASP A 65 0.95 3.00 21.40
CA ASP A 65 1.91 4.02 21.81
C ASP A 65 3.38 3.53 21.84
N THR A 66 3.60 2.22 21.92
CA THR A 66 4.94 1.61 22.00
C THR A 66 5.36 0.89 20.73
N THR A 67 4.43 0.70 19.78
CA THR A 67 4.62 -0.22 18.65
C THR A 67 4.11 0.37 17.35
N ILE A 68 5.02 0.48 16.38
CA ILE A 68 4.74 0.77 14.98
C ILE A 68 5.41 -0.29 14.11
N TYR A 69 4.78 -0.67 13.01
CA TYR A 69 5.34 -1.65 12.07
C TYR A 69 5.48 -1.06 10.68
N PRO A 70 6.67 -1.10 10.08
CA PRO A 70 6.85 -0.71 8.68
C PRO A 70 6.11 -1.66 7.74
N VAL A 71 5.50 -1.09 6.71
CA VAL A 71 4.96 -1.82 5.55
C VAL A 71 6.08 -1.98 4.52
N ASN A 72 6.60 -3.19 4.43
CA ASN A 72 7.67 -3.58 3.51
C ASN A 72 7.09 -4.15 2.22
N VAL A 73 7.90 -4.12 1.15
CA VAL A 73 7.56 -4.75 -0.13
C VAL A 73 8.52 -5.91 -0.36
N HIS A 74 8.01 -7.13 -0.37
CA HIS A 74 8.79 -8.36 -0.52
C HIS A 74 8.54 -9.01 -1.88
N ASN A 75 9.59 -9.60 -2.45
CA ASN A 75 9.46 -10.53 -3.57
C ASN A 75 8.75 -11.80 -3.12
N VAL A 76 7.80 -12.27 -3.92
CA VAL A 76 7.10 -13.53 -3.71
C VAL A 76 7.18 -14.38 -4.96
N THR A 77 7.27 -15.70 -4.78
CA THR A 77 7.34 -16.69 -5.86
C THR A 77 6.04 -17.46 -5.99
N ILE A 78 4.91 -16.82 -5.69
CA ILE A 78 3.59 -17.44 -5.74
C ILE A 78 3.09 -17.34 -7.18
N ASP A 79 2.64 -18.46 -7.74
CA ASP A 79 2.08 -18.50 -9.08
C ASP A 79 0.77 -17.71 -9.15
N ARG A 80 0.54 -17.08 -10.31
CA ARG A 80 -0.70 -16.34 -10.64
C ARG A 80 -1.04 -15.18 -9.70
N VAL A 81 -0.06 -14.59 -9.02
CA VAL A 81 -0.19 -13.30 -8.33
C VAL A 81 0.93 -12.35 -8.77
N PRO A 82 0.80 -11.03 -8.58
CA PRO A 82 1.89 -10.13 -8.86
C PRO A 82 3.11 -10.44 -7.97
N PRO A 83 4.34 -10.24 -8.47
CA PRO A 83 5.55 -10.78 -7.86
C PRO A 83 5.98 -10.04 -6.58
N LEU A 84 5.30 -8.95 -6.21
CA LEU A 84 5.61 -8.15 -5.04
C LEU A 84 4.42 -8.07 -4.10
N GLN A 85 4.65 -8.28 -2.81
CA GLN A 85 3.61 -8.28 -1.78
C GLN A 85 3.94 -7.28 -0.66
N LEU A 86 2.90 -6.61 -0.14
CA LEU A 86 2.99 -5.78 1.05
C LEU A 86 2.93 -6.64 2.32
N VAL A 87 3.92 -6.45 3.20
CA VAL A 87 4.04 -7.20 4.46
C VAL A 87 4.43 -6.25 5.58
N LEU A 88 3.76 -6.33 6.72
CA LEU A 88 4.18 -5.67 7.95
C LEU A 88 5.34 -6.42 8.58
N GLY A 89 6.46 -5.74 8.76
CA GLY A 89 7.64 -6.28 9.41
C GLY A 89 7.88 -5.67 10.80
N LYS A 90 8.75 -6.30 11.61
CA LYS A 90 9.24 -5.68 12.86
C LYS A 90 10.28 -4.58 12.62
N LYS A 91 10.87 -4.54 11.42
CA LYS A 91 11.93 -3.62 11.00
C LYS A 91 11.75 -3.27 9.53
N PRO A 92 12.20 -2.07 9.09
CA PRO A 92 12.20 -1.73 7.67
C PRO A 92 13.08 -2.72 6.91
N ASP A 93 12.51 -3.32 5.87
CA ASP A 93 13.13 -4.36 5.05
C ASP A 93 12.44 -4.40 3.67
N GLY A 94 12.75 -5.41 2.86
CA GLY A 94 12.17 -5.60 1.53
C GLY A 94 13.03 -4.97 0.44
N LEU A 95 12.40 -4.49 -0.63
CA LEU A 95 13.13 -3.91 -1.77
C LEU A 95 13.96 -2.68 -1.35
N PRO A 96 15.31 -2.74 -1.45
CA PRO A 96 16.18 -1.66 -0.99
C PRO A 96 16.07 -0.43 -1.89
N GLY A 97 15.90 0.74 -1.29
CA GLY A 97 15.84 2.02 -2.00
C GLY A 97 14.47 2.42 -2.54
N GLY A 98 13.43 1.60 -2.33
CA GLY A 98 12.07 2.01 -2.63
C GLY A 98 11.50 2.98 -1.59
N THR A 99 10.58 3.83 -2.01
CA THR A 99 10.06 4.92 -1.17
C THR A 99 8.55 5.03 -1.20
N TRP A 100 7.95 5.12 -0.03
CA TRP A 100 6.52 5.41 0.14
C TRP A 100 6.27 6.91 0.15
N ARG A 101 5.23 7.37 -0.57
CA ARG A 101 4.75 8.76 -0.51
C ARG A 101 3.26 8.86 -0.82
N PHE A 102 2.62 9.90 -0.30
CA PHE A 102 1.32 10.34 -0.77
C PHE A 102 1.48 11.40 -1.87
N SER A 103 0.58 11.39 -2.85
CA SER A 103 0.40 12.44 -3.84
C SER A 103 -1.09 12.77 -3.94
N GLY A 104 -1.48 13.91 -3.38
CA GLY A 104 -2.89 14.15 -3.06
C GLY A 104 -3.37 13.13 -2.02
N SER A 105 -4.53 12.52 -2.24
CA SER A 105 -5.05 11.45 -1.37
C SER A 105 -4.39 10.10 -1.64
N MET A 106 -3.78 9.90 -2.81
CA MET A 106 -3.36 8.58 -3.28
C MET A 106 -1.95 8.20 -2.80
N LEU A 107 -1.79 6.96 -2.36
CA LEU A 107 -0.53 6.37 -1.90
C LEU A 107 0.25 5.76 -3.07
N TYR A 108 1.55 6.02 -3.09
CA TYR A 108 2.50 5.50 -4.07
C TYR A 108 3.66 4.81 -3.38
N TYR A 109 4.21 3.80 -4.04
CA TYR A 109 5.51 3.23 -3.74
C TYR A 109 6.45 3.44 -4.93
N ASP A 110 7.33 4.43 -4.88
CA ASP A 110 8.29 4.59 -5.95
C ASP A 110 9.34 3.47 -5.83
N PHE A 111 9.42 2.64 -6.87
CA PHE A 111 10.41 1.59 -6.93
C PHE A 111 11.82 2.16 -6.98
N PRO A 112 12.82 1.48 -6.37
CA PRO A 112 14.20 1.81 -6.63
C PRO A 112 14.43 1.67 -8.14
N GLY A 113 14.96 2.72 -8.77
CA GLY A 113 15.33 2.67 -10.18
C GLY A 113 16.27 1.47 -10.39
N ARG A 114 15.91 0.57 -11.32
CA ARG A 114 16.79 -0.54 -11.67
C ARG A 114 18.06 0.03 -12.30
N ASN A 115 19.22 -0.32 -11.73
CA ASN A 115 20.53 -0.14 -12.36
C ASN A 115 20.76 -1.20 -13.46
N ASP A 116 19.70 -1.61 -14.17
CA ASP A 116 19.83 -2.51 -15.31
C ASP A 116 20.57 -1.72 -16.40
N ASP A 117 21.84 -2.07 -16.57
CA ASP A 117 22.77 -1.49 -17.55
C ASP A 117 22.24 -1.59 -19.01
N LEU A 118 21.20 -2.39 -19.23
CA LEU A 118 20.47 -2.51 -20.50
C LEU A 118 19.52 -1.34 -20.81
N MET A 119 19.13 -0.52 -19.82
CA MET A 119 18.28 0.68 -20.03
C MET A 119 19.09 1.98 -20.06
N ARG A 120 20.26 1.99 -19.41
CA ARG A 120 21.16 3.16 -19.37
C ARG A 120 21.88 3.38 -20.70
N THR A 121 22.04 2.34 -21.51
CA THR A 121 22.64 2.41 -22.85
C THR A 121 21.79 3.15 -23.87
N ASN A 122 20.47 3.26 -23.67
CA ASN A 122 19.59 3.86 -24.68
C ASN A 122 19.05 5.26 -24.34
N ASN A 123 19.35 5.82 -23.16
CA ASN A 123 18.98 7.19 -22.76
C ASN A 123 17.56 7.61 -23.18
N ASN A 124 16.61 6.68 -23.22
CA ASN A 124 15.26 6.99 -23.69
C ASN A 124 14.39 7.38 -22.49
N PRO A 125 14.14 8.69 -22.27
CA PRO A 125 13.36 9.17 -21.14
C PRO A 125 11.91 8.65 -21.17
N GLU A 126 11.43 8.20 -22.33
CA GLU A 126 10.10 7.63 -22.48
C GLU A 126 9.96 6.29 -21.75
N TYR A 127 11.01 5.49 -21.62
CA TYR A 127 10.92 4.19 -20.94
C TYR A 127 10.99 4.29 -19.42
N LEU A 128 11.66 5.33 -18.89
CA LEU A 128 11.73 5.60 -17.44
C LEU A 128 10.35 5.91 -16.82
N LYS A 129 9.35 6.29 -17.62
CA LYS A 129 7.97 6.54 -17.16
C LYS A 129 7.24 5.27 -16.71
N TYR A 130 7.65 4.09 -17.19
CA TYR A 130 6.99 2.81 -16.89
C TYR A 130 7.47 2.15 -15.58
N PHE A 131 8.50 2.70 -14.93
CA PHE A 131 9.17 2.10 -13.75
C PHE A 131 8.72 2.67 -12.40
N ARG A 132 7.75 3.57 -12.37
CA ARG A 132 7.19 4.08 -11.11
C ARG A 132 5.93 3.31 -10.83
N SER A 133 5.73 2.80 -9.61
CA SER A 133 4.39 2.31 -9.28
C SER A 133 3.43 3.47 -9.52
N GLN A 134 2.39 3.24 -10.30
CA GLN A 134 1.41 4.26 -10.63
C GLN A 134 0.37 4.38 -9.50
N GLY A 135 0.77 4.07 -8.25
CA GLY A 135 -0.11 3.90 -7.09
C GLY A 135 -1.16 2.80 -7.30
N LEU A 136 -0.87 1.86 -8.20
CA LEU A 136 -1.73 0.72 -8.51
C LEU A 136 -1.30 -0.50 -7.70
N PHE A 137 -2.26 -1.08 -7.01
CA PHE A 137 -2.14 -2.25 -6.17
C PHE A 137 -3.14 -3.30 -6.64
N TYR A 138 -2.94 -4.53 -6.20
CA TYR A 138 -3.76 -5.66 -6.61
C TYR A 138 -4.14 -6.49 -5.39
N THR A 139 -5.38 -6.95 -5.37
CA THR A 139 -5.83 -7.94 -4.38
C THR A 139 -6.05 -9.24 -5.12
N CYS A 140 -5.52 -10.32 -4.56
CA CYS A 140 -5.68 -11.65 -5.10
C CYS A 140 -6.34 -12.52 -4.03
N ALA A 141 -7.30 -13.35 -4.43
CA ALA A 141 -7.82 -14.40 -3.58
C ALA A 141 -6.86 -15.59 -3.63
N PHE A 142 -6.38 -16.04 -2.48
CA PHE A 142 -5.62 -17.27 -2.40
C PHE A 142 -6.56 -18.49 -2.37
N PRO A 143 -6.15 -19.67 -2.88
CA PRO A 143 -6.95 -20.89 -2.82
C PRO A 143 -7.36 -21.31 -1.39
N ASN A 144 -6.61 -20.89 -0.38
CA ASN A 144 -6.88 -21.15 1.03
C ASN A 144 -7.84 -20.12 1.69
N GLY A 145 -8.45 -19.23 0.90
CA GLY A 145 -9.33 -18.17 1.39
C GLY A 145 -8.61 -16.96 2.00
N GLY A 146 -7.28 -16.93 1.97
CA GLY A 146 -6.51 -15.75 2.35
C GLY A 146 -6.58 -14.64 1.29
N SER A 147 -6.14 -13.45 1.65
CA SER A 147 -5.95 -12.32 0.72
C SER A 147 -4.69 -11.54 1.08
N GLY A 148 -4.03 -10.98 0.07
CA GLY A 148 -2.88 -10.11 0.21
C GLY A 148 -2.94 -8.93 -0.74
N VAL A 149 -2.16 -7.89 -0.42
CA VAL A 149 -1.98 -6.73 -1.30
C VAL A 149 -0.67 -6.85 -2.07
N PHE A 150 -0.76 -6.74 -3.38
CA PHE A 150 0.33 -6.99 -4.31
C PHE A 150 0.58 -5.83 -5.26
N MET A 151 1.73 -5.86 -5.92
CA MET A 151 2.18 -4.88 -6.88
C MET A 151 2.98 -5.54 -8.01
N PHE A 152 2.97 -4.92 -9.18
CA PHE A 152 3.93 -5.21 -10.24
C PHE A 152 5.04 -4.17 -10.27
N TYR A 153 6.28 -4.60 -10.55
CA TYR A 153 7.40 -3.68 -10.81
C TYR A 153 7.23 -2.93 -12.14
N TYR A 154 6.70 -3.61 -13.16
CA TYR A 154 6.27 -3.07 -14.45
C TYR A 154 4.89 -3.64 -14.77
N LEU A 155 4.00 -2.87 -15.37
CA LEU A 155 2.68 -3.37 -15.77
C LEU A 155 2.87 -4.56 -16.73
N GLN A 156 2.61 -5.76 -16.24
CA GLN A 156 2.66 -6.99 -17.03
C GLN A 156 1.28 -7.64 -16.93
N ASP A 157 0.64 -7.82 -18.08
CA ASP A 157 -0.54 -8.67 -18.17
C ASP A 157 -0.08 -10.12 -17.97
N MET A 158 -0.28 -10.63 -16.75
CA MET A 158 0.23 -11.93 -16.32
C MET A 158 -0.87 -13.00 -16.26
N GLY A 159 -2.07 -12.73 -16.78
CA GLY A 159 -3.20 -13.67 -16.68
C GLY A 159 -3.53 -14.03 -15.21
N VAL A 160 -3.33 -13.07 -14.31
CA VAL A 160 -3.58 -13.23 -12.87
C VAL A 160 -5.03 -12.90 -12.55
N ASP A 161 -5.68 -13.73 -11.72
CA ASP A 161 -7.04 -13.50 -11.21
C ASP A 161 -7.00 -12.52 -10.03
N CYS A 162 -6.42 -11.34 -10.26
CA CYS A 162 -6.26 -10.29 -9.27
C CYS A 162 -6.92 -9.00 -9.71
N PHE A 163 -7.50 -8.29 -8.75
CA PHE A 163 -8.27 -7.08 -9.02
C PHE A 163 -7.44 -5.82 -8.72
N PRO A 164 -7.31 -4.90 -9.69
CA PRO A 164 -6.56 -3.67 -9.50
C PRO A 164 -7.36 -2.66 -8.65
N PHE A 165 -6.65 -1.97 -7.77
CA PHE A 165 -7.18 -0.89 -6.95
C PHE A 165 -6.08 0.13 -6.61
N THR A 166 -6.48 1.29 -6.10
CA THR A 166 -5.61 2.36 -5.61
C THR A 166 -5.85 2.55 -4.12
N LEU A 167 -4.81 2.96 -3.40
CA LEU A 167 -4.88 3.21 -1.96
C LEU A 167 -4.95 4.71 -1.70
N HIS A 168 -5.90 5.14 -0.87
CA HIS A 168 -6.16 6.54 -0.60
C HIS A 168 -6.27 6.84 0.89
N SER A 169 -5.81 8.01 1.29
CA SER A 169 -6.06 8.59 2.60
C SER A 169 -6.99 9.79 2.42
N PHE A 170 -8.17 9.72 3.04
CA PHE A 170 -9.06 10.85 3.16
C PHE A 170 -8.97 11.36 4.60
N MET A 171 -8.43 12.56 4.77
CA MET A 171 -8.56 13.24 6.05
C MET A 171 -10.03 13.57 6.28
N HIS A 172 -10.72 12.79 7.11
CA HIS A 172 -12.02 13.19 7.60
C HIS A 172 -11.83 14.31 8.63
N GLU A 173 -11.97 15.56 8.18
CA GLU A 173 -12.20 16.66 9.11
C GLU A 173 -13.50 16.38 9.86
N LYS A 174 -13.37 15.93 11.12
CA LYS A 174 -14.51 15.96 12.04
C LYS A 174 -14.92 17.41 12.19
N LYS A 175 -16.00 17.83 11.54
CA LYS A 175 -16.65 19.11 11.84
C LYS A 175 -16.95 19.11 13.34
N ALA A 176 -16.22 19.92 14.10
CA ALA A 176 -16.55 20.17 15.49
C ALA A 176 -17.98 20.70 15.53
N LYS A 177 -18.91 19.93 16.13
CA LYS A 177 -20.23 20.46 16.45
C LYS A 177 -20.01 21.62 17.42
N LYS A 178 -20.22 22.85 16.96
CA LYS A 178 -20.43 23.99 17.86
C LYS A 178 -21.64 23.63 18.72
N GLN A 179 -21.42 23.40 20.01
CA GLN A 179 -22.49 23.49 20.99
C GLN A 179 -22.89 24.98 21.03
N GLN A 180 -24.13 25.26 20.66
CA GLN A 180 -24.84 26.49 20.99
C GLN A 180 -25.61 26.26 22.28
#